data_AF-A0AAX4IKZ9-F1
#
_entry.id   AF-A0AAX4IKZ9-F1
#
_cell.length_a   1.000
_cell.length_b   1.000
_cell.length_c   1.000
_cell.angle_alpha   90.00
_cell.angle_beta   90.00
_cell.angle_gamma   90.00
#
_symmetry.space_group_name_H-M   'P 1'
#
loop_
_entity.id
_entity.type
_entity.pdbx_description
1 polymer ?
#
loop_
_entity_poly.entity_id
_entity_poly.type
_entity_poly.pdbx_seq_one_letter_code
_entity_poly.pdbx_strand_id
1 'polypeptide(L)'
;MLMSVPVWKAASKARFRLFISISSFCGRPVATRPTIHQTPSFFVAMKRTATTANLPNGGNSIKKPKLSVPEYHLTPSVRDEGGAIVWPAPDEKMEAARAFIRECVSAGKSTLLVPDKDADGLTSGAILERTLVLLGLDPSLVTVYLPPKGKNIHDESCRAEMAAHGPVYIFILDQGSRASPPLIDGPHRGIVIDHHHALENDHPKGALHVTACDSPPVATSSLLTYLICRELHEGVRDACDWLCVMGTHGDLGNTLKWEPPFPDMKTTFKMYTKKAINDAVSLINAPRRTASYNVPAAWEALRASKSPKDLLANHSLLAARAEVNAEVERCTHTPPKFSADGRVAVFRINSEAQVHPVIATRWAGHLSSSKLEVVLVANEGYLPDLVNFSCRVPRCARARDPPVNIIEVLRDVASRAEDSTLRERLGSSFARGHKEASGGIVPKAEFEELMTVLEVGKKVERESPKKAQKPAQANTLMNYFGKR
;
A
#
# COMPACT_ATOMS: atom_id res chain seq x y z
N MET A 1 -12.50 12.83 65.47
CA MET A 1 -13.14 14.12 65.83
C MET A 1 -13.85 14.60 64.57
N LEU A 2 -15.18 14.49 64.59
CA LEU A 2 -16.10 14.69 63.48
C LEU A 2 -16.46 16.17 63.30
N MET A 3 -16.93 16.50 62.09
CA MET A 3 -18.03 17.44 61.73
C MET A 3 -17.61 18.33 60.55
N SER A 4 -18.42 18.63 59.53
CA SER A 4 -19.71 18.16 59.02
C SER A 4 -19.90 18.82 57.65
N VAL A 5 -20.56 18.12 56.72
CA VAL A 5 -21.08 18.63 55.43
C VAL A 5 -22.34 19.50 55.69
N PRO A 6 -22.83 20.31 54.72
CA PRO A 6 -24.04 19.83 54.04
C PRO A 6 -24.11 20.10 52.52
N VAL A 7 -24.81 19.16 51.88
CA VAL A 7 -25.30 19.05 50.50
C VAL A 7 -26.53 19.93 50.31
N TRP A 8 -26.73 20.58 49.14
CA TRP A 8 -28.08 20.78 48.55
C TRP A 8 -28.05 20.73 47.00
N LYS A 9 -29.10 20.09 46.44
CA LYS A 9 -29.41 19.86 45.03
C LYS A 9 -30.28 20.99 44.43
N ALA A 10 -30.26 21.08 43.10
CA ALA A 10 -31.43 21.07 42.19
C ALA A 10 -31.59 22.25 41.19
N ALA A 11 -31.55 21.87 39.90
CA ALA A 11 -32.42 22.20 38.76
C ALA A 11 -32.99 23.62 38.56
N SER A 12 -32.86 24.15 37.33
CA SER A 12 -34.00 24.65 36.54
C SER A 12 -33.64 24.92 35.07
N LYS A 13 -34.53 24.46 34.17
CA LYS A 13 -34.63 24.84 32.75
C LYS A 13 -35.43 26.15 32.66
N ALA A 14 -35.02 27.09 31.80
CA ALA A 14 -35.94 28.08 31.26
C ALA A 14 -35.58 28.49 29.84
N ARG A 15 -36.59 28.38 28.96
CA ARG A 15 -36.65 28.86 27.58
C ARG A 15 -36.77 30.38 27.57
N PHE A 16 -36.16 31.04 26.58
CA PHE A 16 -36.63 32.34 26.11
C PHE A 16 -36.86 32.27 24.59
N ARG A 17 -38.13 32.40 24.20
CA ARG A 17 -38.58 32.84 22.87
C ARG A 17 -39.10 34.26 23.06
N LEU A 18 -38.66 35.19 22.23
CA LEU A 18 -39.34 36.47 22.04
C LEU A 18 -39.63 36.64 20.55
N PHE A 19 -40.87 37.01 20.27
CA PHE A 19 -41.46 37.33 18.97
C PHE A 19 -41.60 38.86 18.83
N ILE A 20 -42.01 39.30 17.63
CA ILE A 20 -42.48 40.64 17.18
C ILE A 20 -41.36 41.41 16.43
N SER A 21 -41.34 41.58 15.09
CA SER A 21 -42.32 41.97 14.03
C SER A 21 -42.54 43.48 13.89
N ILE A 22 -42.36 44.00 12.65
CA ILE A 22 -42.97 45.17 11.93
C ILE A 22 -42.01 45.51 10.76
N SER A 23 -42.28 45.08 9.52
CA SER A 23 -42.81 45.84 8.33
C SER A 23 -41.94 47.06 7.91
N SER A 24 -41.69 47.41 6.63
CA SER A 24 -42.45 47.25 5.39
C SER A 24 -41.61 47.61 4.14
N PHE A 25 -42.04 47.06 2.99
CA PHE A 25 -42.06 47.62 1.63
C PHE A 25 -40.92 47.48 0.58
N CYS A 26 -41.36 46.85 -0.53
CA CYS A 26 -41.13 47.07 -1.96
C CYS A 26 -39.94 46.48 -2.72
N GLY A 27 -40.27 45.67 -3.74
CA GLY A 27 -39.48 45.53 -4.97
C GLY A 27 -39.12 44.09 -5.38
N ARG A 28 -40.00 43.38 -6.09
CA ARG A 28 -39.62 42.23 -6.93
C ARG A 28 -39.02 42.74 -8.25
N PRO A 29 -38.12 41.97 -8.88
CA PRO A 29 -38.62 41.12 -9.97
C PRO A 29 -38.16 39.66 -9.89
N VAL A 30 -38.97 38.86 -10.57
CA VAL A 30 -38.95 37.41 -10.69
C VAL A 30 -37.75 36.95 -11.52
N ALA A 31 -36.96 36.02 -10.98
CA ALA A 31 -36.11 35.12 -11.75
C ALA A 31 -36.30 33.70 -11.23
N THR A 32 -36.67 32.82 -12.14
CA THR A 32 -37.02 31.40 -11.96
C THR A 32 -35.81 30.59 -11.47
N ARG A 33 -35.94 29.98 -10.29
CA ARG A 33 -35.03 28.91 -9.83
C ARG A 33 -35.48 27.57 -10.41
N PRO A 34 -34.60 26.74 -10.98
CA PRO A 34 -34.91 25.35 -11.21
C PRO A 34 -34.86 24.60 -9.88
N THR A 35 -35.97 23.96 -9.54
CA THR A 35 -36.11 22.94 -8.51
C THR A 35 -35.24 21.73 -8.87
N ILE A 36 -34.12 21.55 -8.17
CA ILE A 36 -33.40 20.27 -8.18
C ILE A 36 -34.15 19.35 -7.20
N HIS A 37 -34.88 18.39 -7.77
CA HIS A 37 -35.40 17.25 -7.02
C HIS A 37 -34.23 16.46 -6.46
N GLN A 38 -34.11 16.45 -5.12
CA GLN A 38 -33.33 15.45 -4.41
C GLN A 38 -34.04 14.10 -4.53
N THR A 39 -33.52 13.23 -5.39
CA THR A 39 -33.85 11.80 -5.38
C THR A 39 -32.82 11.06 -4.52
N PRO A 40 -33.26 10.23 -3.55
CA PRO A 40 -32.36 9.38 -2.79
C PRO A 40 -31.86 8.23 -3.68
N SER A 41 -30.56 8.20 -3.96
CA SER A 41 -29.91 7.09 -4.67
C SER A 41 -29.80 5.87 -3.75
N PHE A 42 -30.85 5.05 -3.74
CA PHE A 42 -30.80 3.69 -3.20
C PHE A 42 -29.96 2.80 -4.13
N PHE A 43 -28.74 2.44 -3.70
CA PHE A 43 -28.06 1.27 -4.27
C PHE A 43 -28.73 0.00 -3.73
N VAL A 44 -29.81 -0.43 -4.38
CA VAL A 44 -30.33 -1.79 -4.24
C VAL A 44 -29.39 -2.70 -5.03
N ALA A 45 -28.73 -3.61 -4.32
CA ALA A 45 -28.01 -4.72 -4.93
C ALA A 45 -28.99 -5.57 -5.75
N MET A 46 -28.97 -5.44 -7.08
CA MET A 46 -29.64 -6.39 -7.97
C MET A 46 -28.95 -7.75 -7.86
N LYS A 47 -29.49 -8.62 -6.99
CA LYS A 47 -29.35 -10.06 -7.13
C LYS A 47 -30.00 -10.45 -8.46
N ARG A 48 -29.21 -10.79 -9.47
CA ARG A 48 -29.70 -11.54 -10.63
C ARG A 48 -30.00 -12.96 -10.17
N THR A 49 -31.28 -13.24 -9.88
CA THR A 49 -31.80 -14.59 -9.75
C THR A 49 -31.97 -15.14 -11.17
N ALA A 50 -31.00 -15.89 -11.66
CA ALA A 50 -31.21 -16.74 -12.83
C ALA A 50 -31.84 -18.04 -12.34
N THR A 51 -33.15 -18.19 -12.59
CA THR A 51 -33.88 -19.44 -12.44
C THR A 51 -33.41 -20.41 -13.52
N THR A 52 -32.38 -21.20 -13.22
CA THR A 52 -32.03 -22.37 -14.02
C THR A 52 -32.92 -23.53 -13.60
N ALA A 53 -33.78 -23.95 -14.53
CA ALA A 53 -34.59 -25.14 -14.43
C ALA A 53 -33.72 -26.38 -14.12
N ASN A 54 -34.21 -27.21 -13.19
CA ASN A 54 -33.62 -28.48 -12.80
C ASN A 54 -33.54 -29.43 -14.00
N LEU A 55 -32.32 -29.80 -14.38
CA LEU A 55 -32.02 -31.02 -15.13
C LEU A 55 -31.03 -31.84 -14.29
N PRO A 56 -31.30 -33.14 -14.03
CA PRO A 56 -30.43 -33.95 -13.19
C PRO A 56 -29.27 -34.47 -14.04
N ASN A 57 -28.13 -33.78 -14.01
CA ASN A 57 -26.88 -34.34 -14.54
C ASN A 57 -25.95 -34.70 -13.40
N GLY A 58 -25.87 -36.01 -13.15
CA GLY A 58 -24.82 -36.63 -12.38
C GLY A 58 -23.44 -36.34 -12.99
N GLY A 59 -22.51 -36.00 -12.11
CA GLY A 59 -21.13 -35.69 -12.44
C GLY A 59 -20.54 -34.87 -11.31
N ASN A 60 -20.02 -35.54 -10.29
CA ASN A 60 -19.23 -34.91 -9.23
C ASN A 60 -18.04 -34.19 -9.87
N SER A 61 -18.17 -32.89 -10.15
CA SER A 61 -17.01 -32.06 -10.48
C SER A 61 -16.16 -32.02 -9.22
N ILE A 62 -15.08 -32.81 -9.20
CA ILE A 62 -14.04 -32.76 -8.16
C ILE A 62 -13.59 -31.29 -8.10
N LYS A 63 -14.00 -30.58 -7.04
CA LYS A 63 -13.52 -29.23 -6.78
C LYS A 63 -12.00 -29.33 -6.70
N LYS A 64 -11.29 -28.74 -7.66
CA LYS A 64 -9.82 -28.70 -7.63
C LYS A 64 -9.40 -28.20 -6.24
N PRO A 65 -8.51 -28.91 -5.53
CA PRO A 65 -8.08 -28.51 -4.21
C PRO A 65 -7.58 -27.07 -4.27
N LYS A 66 -8.07 -26.26 -3.35
CA LYS A 66 -7.68 -24.86 -3.21
C LYS A 66 -6.22 -24.89 -2.76
N LEU A 67 -5.29 -24.44 -3.61
CA LEU A 67 -3.88 -24.29 -3.23
C LEU A 67 -3.80 -23.53 -1.90
N SER A 68 -3.30 -24.17 -0.85
CA SER A 68 -3.11 -23.57 0.47
C SER A 68 -1.81 -22.77 0.44
N VAL A 69 -1.93 -21.44 0.49
CA VAL A 69 -0.77 -20.56 0.73
C VAL A 69 -0.50 -20.59 2.23
N PRO A 70 0.74 -20.86 2.69
CA PRO A 70 1.10 -20.78 4.11
C PRO A 70 0.70 -19.42 4.71
N GLU A 71 0.27 -19.41 5.96
CA GLU A 71 -0.07 -18.17 6.64
C GLU A 71 1.20 -17.37 6.93
N TYR A 72 1.18 -16.06 6.66
CA TYR A 72 2.39 -15.24 6.66
C TYR A 72 3.15 -15.27 8.00
N HIS A 73 2.43 -15.30 9.13
CA HIS A 73 3.01 -15.35 10.46
C HIS A 73 3.77 -16.64 10.77
N LEU A 74 3.56 -17.71 9.99
CA LEU A 74 4.27 -18.98 10.11
C LEU A 74 5.57 -19.00 9.29
N THR A 75 5.94 -17.91 8.64
CA THR A 75 7.25 -17.81 7.95
C THR A 75 8.35 -18.06 8.99
N PRO A 76 9.26 -19.03 8.78
CA PRO A 76 10.27 -19.38 9.76
C PRO A 76 11.14 -18.18 10.13
N SER A 77 11.29 -17.91 11.42
CA SER A 77 12.14 -16.84 11.91
C SER A 77 13.62 -17.19 11.91
N VAL A 78 14.44 -16.18 11.65
CA VAL A 78 15.90 -16.27 11.79
C VAL A 78 16.26 -16.29 13.27
N ARG A 79 17.34 -16.99 13.59
CA ARG A 79 17.91 -17.09 14.93
C ARG A 79 19.34 -16.57 14.94
N ASP A 80 19.74 -15.97 16.06
CA ASP A 80 21.12 -15.57 16.29
C ASP A 80 22.02 -16.78 16.62
N GLU A 81 23.32 -16.52 16.86
CA GLU A 81 24.30 -17.54 17.25
C GLU A 81 23.93 -18.25 18.56
N GLY A 82 23.18 -17.59 19.45
CA GLY A 82 22.66 -18.14 20.71
C GLY A 82 21.36 -18.93 20.56
N GLY A 83 20.79 -18.99 19.35
CA GLY A 83 19.52 -19.66 19.05
C GLY A 83 18.28 -18.84 19.42
N ALA A 84 18.41 -17.60 19.86
CA ALA A 84 17.27 -16.70 20.13
C ALA A 84 16.67 -16.19 18.82
N ILE A 85 15.36 -15.93 18.82
CA ILE A 85 14.66 -15.42 17.63
C ILE A 85 15.02 -13.95 17.42
N VAL A 86 15.41 -13.59 16.20
CA VAL A 86 15.71 -12.21 15.80
C VAL A 86 14.48 -11.58 15.18
N TRP A 87 13.63 -10.92 15.98
CA TRP A 87 12.40 -10.29 15.51
C TRP A 87 11.96 -9.14 16.42
N PRO A 88 11.45 -8.00 15.88
CA PRO A 88 11.24 -7.70 14.45
C PRO A 88 12.51 -7.25 13.72
N ALA A 89 13.59 -7.02 14.44
CA ALA A 89 14.94 -6.68 13.99
C ALA A 89 15.92 -7.08 15.12
N PRO A 90 17.24 -7.05 14.91
CA PRO A 90 18.20 -7.31 16.00
C PRO A 90 17.97 -6.41 17.22
N ASP A 91 17.99 -6.99 18.42
CA ASP A 91 17.68 -6.28 19.67
C ASP A 91 18.58 -5.05 19.87
N GLU A 92 19.86 -5.15 19.51
CA GLU A 92 20.80 -4.03 19.55
C GLU A 92 20.37 -2.85 18.66
N LYS A 93 19.78 -3.11 17.49
CA LYS A 93 19.28 -2.08 16.58
C LYS A 93 17.99 -1.47 17.10
N MET A 94 17.12 -2.30 17.69
CA MET A 94 15.90 -1.84 18.35
C MET A 94 16.22 -0.89 19.52
N GLU A 95 17.17 -1.28 20.39
CA GLU A 95 17.64 -0.42 21.48
C GLU A 95 18.36 0.84 20.98
N ALA A 96 19.17 0.73 19.93
CA ALA A 96 19.80 1.90 19.31
C ALA A 96 18.77 2.91 18.79
N ALA A 97 17.67 2.45 18.18
CA ALA A 97 16.57 3.33 17.76
C ALA A 97 15.88 4.00 18.96
N ARG A 98 15.59 3.24 20.02
CA ARG A 98 15.01 3.78 21.27
C ARG A 98 15.92 4.85 21.88
N ALA A 99 17.23 4.59 21.93
CA ALA A 99 18.23 5.55 22.41
C ALA A 99 18.28 6.80 21.52
N PHE A 100 18.26 6.64 20.19
CA PHE A 100 18.24 7.74 19.23
C PHE A 100 17.01 8.65 19.44
N ILE A 101 15.83 8.06 19.63
CA ILE A 101 14.59 8.81 19.89
C ILE A 101 14.68 9.58 21.22
N ARG A 102 15.14 8.94 22.30
CA ARG A 102 15.32 9.62 23.61
C ARG A 102 16.32 10.77 23.52
N GLU A 103 17.40 10.60 22.77
CA GLU A 103 18.39 11.65 22.54
C GLU A 103 17.78 12.82 21.75
N CYS A 104 17.04 12.55 20.67
CA CYS A 104 16.32 13.56 19.89
C CYS A 104 15.41 14.42 20.76
N VAL A 105 14.61 13.79 21.62
CA VAL A 105 13.71 14.48 22.55
C VAL A 105 14.49 15.31 23.56
N SER A 106 15.53 14.73 24.17
CA SER A 106 16.36 15.41 25.17
C SER A 106 17.10 16.62 24.61
N ALA A 107 17.50 16.56 23.33
CA ALA A 107 18.16 17.66 22.65
C ALA A 107 17.22 18.84 22.36
N GLY A 108 15.92 18.57 22.17
CA GLY A 108 14.91 19.60 21.90
C GLY A 108 15.23 20.44 20.67
N LYS A 109 15.62 19.79 19.56
CA LYS A 109 16.05 20.46 18.31
C LYS A 109 15.15 20.12 17.12
N SER A 110 15.32 20.90 16.05
CA SER A 110 14.63 20.71 14.77
C SER A 110 14.75 19.26 14.29
N THR A 111 13.61 18.65 14.06
CA THR A 111 13.45 17.24 13.70
C THR A 111 12.64 17.13 12.41
N LEU A 112 13.19 16.43 11.43
CA LEU A 112 12.53 16.18 10.15
C LEU A 112 12.09 14.72 10.05
N LEU A 113 10.81 14.52 9.80
CA LEU A 113 10.23 13.21 9.47
C LEU A 113 10.08 13.10 7.95
N VAL A 114 10.52 11.97 7.39
CA VAL A 114 10.46 11.70 5.95
C VAL A 114 9.82 10.33 5.70
N PRO A 115 8.51 10.20 5.91
CA PRO A 115 7.78 8.97 5.64
C PRO A 115 7.64 8.70 4.14
N ASP A 116 7.57 7.43 3.74
CA ASP A 116 7.06 7.12 2.40
C ASP A 116 5.57 7.51 2.28
N LYS A 117 5.13 7.68 1.05
CA LYS A 117 3.85 8.27 0.65
C LYS A 117 2.62 7.35 0.77
N ASP A 118 2.78 6.08 1.11
CA ASP A 118 1.64 5.15 1.28
C ASP A 118 1.26 4.97 2.76
N ALA A 119 0.31 4.06 3.00
CA ALA A 119 -0.22 3.82 4.33
C ALA A 119 0.85 3.37 5.33
N ASP A 120 1.82 2.55 4.95
CA ASP A 120 2.82 2.05 5.89
C ASP A 120 3.81 3.17 6.27
N GLY A 121 4.36 3.89 5.30
CA GLY A 121 5.18 5.08 5.54
C GLY A 121 4.47 6.19 6.30
N LEU A 122 3.29 6.63 5.84
CA LEU A 122 2.57 7.73 6.50
C LEU A 122 2.16 7.36 7.94
N THR A 123 1.77 6.12 8.20
CA THR A 123 1.47 5.69 9.58
C THR A 123 2.73 5.56 10.43
N SER A 124 3.85 5.11 9.88
CA SER A 124 5.15 5.14 10.57
C SER A 124 5.49 6.56 11.02
N GLY A 125 5.32 7.55 10.12
CA GLY A 125 5.48 8.97 10.42
C GLY A 125 4.59 9.44 11.57
N ALA A 126 3.30 9.13 11.49
CA ALA A 126 2.33 9.55 12.51
C ALA A 126 2.57 8.88 13.87
N ILE A 127 3.00 7.61 13.89
CA ILE A 127 3.34 6.88 15.12
C ILE A 127 4.54 7.55 15.78
N LEU A 128 5.60 7.83 15.02
CA LEU A 128 6.80 8.46 15.55
C LEU A 128 6.52 9.89 16.02
N GLU A 129 5.83 10.71 15.23
CA GLU A 129 5.46 12.08 15.62
C GLU A 129 4.72 12.10 16.95
N ARG A 130 3.67 11.27 17.11
CA ARG A 130 2.91 11.17 18.36
C ARG A 130 3.79 10.75 19.52
N THR A 131 4.73 9.84 19.29
CA THR A 131 5.64 9.35 20.32
C THR A 131 6.60 10.46 20.76
N LEU A 132 7.19 11.22 19.82
CA LEU A 132 8.05 12.36 20.13
C LEU A 132 7.33 13.40 20.99
N VAL A 133 6.08 13.72 20.64
CA VAL A 133 5.25 14.66 21.40
C VAL A 133 4.88 14.12 22.78
N LEU A 134 4.53 12.82 22.89
CA LEU A 134 4.26 12.18 24.18
C LEU A 134 5.48 12.20 25.10
N LEU A 135 6.68 12.08 24.55
CA LEU A 135 7.94 12.16 25.28
C LEU A 135 8.33 13.61 25.65
N GLY A 136 7.59 14.61 25.17
CA GLY A 136 7.77 16.02 25.54
C GLY A 136 8.50 16.87 24.50
N LEU A 137 8.75 16.39 23.28
CA LEU A 137 9.27 17.24 22.21
C LEU A 137 8.20 18.26 21.79
N ASP A 138 8.58 19.54 21.71
CA ASP A 138 7.69 20.60 21.24
C ASP A 138 7.24 20.29 19.78
N PRO A 139 5.93 20.18 19.51
CA PRO A 139 5.42 19.90 18.17
C PRO A 139 5.89 20.90 17.10
N SER A 140 6.23 22.14 17.47
CA SER A 140 6.75 23.16 16.55
C SER A 140 8.15 22.86 16.02
N LEU A 141 8.88 21.95 16.68
CA LEU A 141 10.20 21.47 16.23
C LEU A 141 10.11 20.31 15.25
N VAL A 142 8.92 19.75 15.03
CA VAL A 142 8.73 18.60 14.13
C VAL A 142 8.19 19.10 12.80
N THR A 143 8.97 18.86 11.75
CA THR A 143 8.59 19.13 10.36
C THR A 143 8.52 17.83 9.58
N VAL A 144 7.69 17.78 8.54
CA VAL A 144 7.57 16.61 7.66
C VAL A 144 7.91 17.01 6.25
N TYR A 145 8.76 16.21 5.60
CA TYR A 145 9.09 16.34 4.18
C TYR A 145 8.53 15.13 3.43
N LEU A 146 7.80 15.40 2.35
CA LEU A 146 7.17 14.38 1.49
C LEU A 146 7.73 14.54 0.08
N PRO A 147 8.51 13.57 -0.44
CA PRO A 147 9.09 13.68 -1.77
C PRO A 147 8.04 13.93 -2.86
N PRO A 148 8.32 14.85 -3.82
CA PRO A 148 7.39 15.17 -4.89
C PRO A 148 7.21 14.01 -5.88
N LYS A 149 6.21 14.16 -6.77
CA LYS A 149 5.84 13.11 -7.74
C LYS A 149 7.06 12.67 -8.56
N GLY A 150 7.32 11.36 -8.58
CA GLY A 150 8.43 10.78 -9.35
C GLY A 150 9.81 10.99 -8.74
N LYS A 151 9.89 11.56 -7.54
CA LYS A 151 11.14 11.72 -6.78
C LYS A 151 11.15 10.83 -5.54
N ASN A 152 12.34 10.64 -4.99
CA ASN A 152 12.62 9.88 -3.78
C ASN A 152 13.80 10.52 -3.03
N ILE A 153 14.03 10.09 -1.79
CA ILE A 153 15.05 10.70 -0.91
C ILE A 153 16.51 10.56 -1.42
N HIS A 154 16.75 9.69 -2.40
CA HIS A 154 18.09 9.53 -2.98
C HIS A 154 18.34 10.48 -4.15
N ASP A 155 17.34 11.25 -4.58
CA ASP A 155 17.51 12.30 -5.59
C ASP A 155 18.17 13.53 -4.97
N GLU A 156 19.09 14.15 -5.71
CA GLU A 156 19.83 15.32 -5.24
C GLU A 156 18.92 16.52 -4.93
N SER A 157 17.84 16.70 -5.70
CA SER A 157 16.84 17.74 -5.41
C SER A 157 16.16 17.52 -4.06
N CYS A 158 15.81 16.26 -3.72
CA CYS A 158 15.22 15.95 -2.43
C CYS A 158 16.20 16.16 -1.28
N ARG A 159 17.48 15.84 -1.49
CA ARG A 159 18.55 16.10 -0.51
C ARG A 159 18.67 17.60 -0.21
N ALA A 160 18.70 18.43 -1.26
CA ALA A 160 18.76 19.88 -1.11
C ALA A 160 17.51 20.46 -0.42
N GLU A 161 16.32 19.98 -0.77
CA GLU A 161 15.06 20.38 -0.13
C GLU A 161 15.03 19.98 1.35
N MET A 162 15.43 18.75 1.69
CA MET A 162 15.56 18.30 3.08
C MET A 162 16.56 19.16 3.87
N ALA A 163 17.69 19.53 3.26
CA ALA A 163 18.68 20.39 3.89
C ALA A 163 18.14 21.80 4.18
N ALA A 164 17.26 22.33 3.32
CA ALA A 164 16.65 23.65 3.49
C ALA A 164 15.75 23.76 4.73
N HIS A 165 15.30 22.64 5.30
CA HIS A 165 14.59 22.62 6.59
C HIS A 165 15.51 22.84 7.81
N GLY A 166 16.83 22.81 7.63
CA GLY A 166 17.82 22.91 8.71
C GLY A 166 17.65 21.88 9.84
N PRO A 167 17.42 20.59 9.56
CA PRO A 167 17.17 19.60 10.60
C PRO A 167 18.45 19.23 11.36
N VAL A 168 18.32 19.01 12.67
CA VAL A 168 19.38 18.39 13.49
C VAL A 168 19.19 16.88 13.53
N TYR A 169 17.94 16.42 13.55
CA TYR A 169 17.55 15.00 13.52
C TYR A 169 16.71 14.72 12.28
N ILE A 170 16.99 13.61 11.60
CA ILE A 170 16.24 13.16 10.42
C ILE A 170 15.82 11.71 10.61
N PHE A 171 14.52 11.45 10.49
CA PHE A 171 13.93 10.11 10.52
C PHE A 171 13.37 9.78 9.14
N ILE A 172 14.00 8.82 8.46
CA ILE A 172 13.48 8.23 7.23
C ILE A 172 12.65 7.00 7.61
N LEU A 173 11.42 6.91 7.11
CA LEU A 173 10.48 5.87 7.49
C LEU A 173 9.90 5.22 6.24
N ASP A 174 9.97 3.89 6.19
CA ASP A 174 9.44 3.06 5.10
C ASP A 174 10.07 3.29 3.72
N GLN A 175 11.31 3.77 3.74
CA GLN A 175 12.15 3.94 2.57
C GLN A 175 13.61 4.08 3.03
N GLY A 176 14.54 4.17 2.09
CA GLY A 176 15.93 4.48 2.39
C GLY A 176 16.85 3.28 2.60
N SER A 177 16.33 2.05 2.54
CA SER A 177 17.16 0.82 2.45
C SER A 177 17.87 0.70 1.10
N ARG A 178 18.77 1.64 0.85
CA ARG A 178 19.64 1.72 -0.32
C ARG A 178 20.90 2.52 -0.01
N ALA A 179 22.05 1.98 -0.41
CA ALA A 179 23.33 2.69 -0.32
C ALA A 179 23.26 4.03 -1.07
N SER A 180 23.61 5.11 -0.37
CA SER A 180 23.61 6.48 -0.90
C SER A 180 24.53 7.39 -0.07
N PRO A 181 24.84 8.61 -0.55
CA PRO A 181 25.48 9.63 0.28
C PRO A 181 24.68 9.93 1.56
N PRO A 182 25.21 10.76 2.46
CA PRO A 182 24.46 11.22 3.64
C PRO A 182 23.09 11.83 3.26
N LEU A 183 22.16 11.82 4.21
CA LEU A 183 20.77 12.28 3.97
C LEU A 183 20.69 13.74 3.55
N ILE A 184 21.62 14.56 4.05
CA ILE A 184 21.88 15.96 3.65
C ILE A 184 23.40 16.23 3.76
N ASP A 185 23.87 17.29 3.09
CA ASP A 185 25.30 17.66 3.12
C ASP A 185 25.74 18.29 4.45
N GLY A 186 24.81 18.91 5.17
CA GLY A 186 25.06 19.55 6.47
C GLY A 186 25.15 18.57 7.63
N PRO A 187 25.68 19.00 8.80
CA PRO A 187 25.70 18.17 10.01
C PRO A 187 24.28 17.79 10.44
N HIS A 188 24.05 16.49 10.65
CA HIS A 188 22.79 15.95 11.13
C HIS A 188 23.00 14.59 11.81
N ARG A 189 21.99 14.15 12.55
CA ARG A 189 21.84 12.76 12.96
C ARG A 189 20.72 12.12 12.17
N GLY A 190 21.01 11.02 11.47
CA GLY A 190 20.06 10.31 10.62
C GLY A 190 19.73 8.93 11.16
N ILE A 191 18.46 8.53 11.04
CA ILE A 191 18.02 7.15 11.22
C ILE A 191 17.08 6.74 10.08
N VAL A 192 17.22 5.49 9.63
CA VAL A 192 16.36 4.82 8.66
C VAL A 192 15.66 3.65 9.35
N ILE A 193 14.33 3.67 9.37
CA ILE A 193 13.49 2.58 9.87
C ILE A 193 12.67 2.06 8.69
N ASP A 194 12.96 0.85 8.23
CA ASP A 194 12.47 0.35 6.95
C ASP A 194 12.37 -1.19 6.93
N HIS A 195 11.72 -1.76 5.92
CA HIS A 195 11.53 -3.21 5.77
C HIS A 195 11.73 -3.72 4.33
N HIS A 196 12.03 -2.82 3.40
CA HIS A 196 12.37 -3.17 2.02
C HIS A 196 13.65 -4.00 1.95
N HIS A 197 13.78 -4.83 0.92
CA HIS A 197 14.96 -5.66 0.73
C HIS A 197 16.24 -4.80 0.63
N ALA A 198 17.15 -4.99 1.58
CA ALA A 198 18.46 -4.36 1.66
C ALA A 198 19.55 -5.41 1.91
N LEU A 199 20.78 -5.08 1.55
CA LEU A 199 21.97 -5.70 2.12
C LEU A 199 22.42 -4.91 3.36
N GLU A 200 23.34 -5.47 4.15
CA GLU A 200 23.82 -4.88 5.42
C GLU A 200 24.24 -3.39 5.31
N ASN A 201 24.84 -2.99 4.19
CA ASN A 201 25.31 -1.61 3.95
C ASN A 201 24.42 -0.83 2.97
N ASP A 202 23.21 -1.32 2.65
CA ASP A 202 22.25 -0.63 1.80
C ASP A 202 21.49 0.44 2.59
N HIS A 203 22.17 1.51 2.99
CA HIS A 203 21.55 2.68 3.60
C HIS A 203 22.38 3.97 3.38
N PRO A 204 21.80 5.17 3.55
CA PRO A 204 22.51 6.44 3.56
C PRO A 204 23.72 6.42 4.49
N LYS A 205 24.84 6.96 4.02
CA LYS A 205 26.09 7.02 4.78
C LYS A 205 25.89 7.81 6.08
N GLY A 206 26.30 7.23 7.21
CA GLY A 206 26.25 7.87 8.53
C GLY A 206 24.90 7.83 9.22
N ALA A 207 23.86 7.26 8.59
CA ALA A 207 22.59 7.02 9.24
C ALA A 207 22.62 5.71 10.06
N LEU A 208 21.94 5.69 11.21
CA LEU A 208 21.57 4.45 11.87
C LEU A 208 20.52 3.73 11.01
N HIS A 209 20.73 2.45 10.71
CA HIS A 209 19.77 1.64 9.96
C HIS A 209 19.16 0.56 10.85
N VAL A 210 17.84 0.55 10.91
CA VAL A 210 17.03 -0.45 11.60
C VAL A 210 16.07 -1.03 10.58
N THR A 211 16.23 -2.31 10.27
CA THR A 211 15.40 -2.96 9.28
C THR A 211 14.89 -4.32 9.73
N ALA A 212 13.66 -4.61 9.29
CA ALA A 212 13.03 -5.91 9.48
C ALA A 212 13.24 -6.88 8.30
N CYS A 213 13.91 -6.46 7.22
CA CYS A 213 13.96 -7.23 5.97
C CYS A 213 14.57 -8.63 6.14
N ASP A 214 15.49 -8.79 7.10
CA ASP A 214 16.18 -10.04 7.42
C ASP A 214 15.57 -10.80 8.61
N SER A 215 14.43 -10.34 9.12
CA SER A 215 13.74 -10.89 10.29
C SER A 215 12.35 -11.44 9.91
N PRO A 216 12.26 -12.56 9.18
CA PRO A 216 10.97 -13.18 8.85
C PRO A 216 10.19 -13.65 10.10
N PRO A 217 8.85 -13.62 10.07
CA PRO A 217 8.02 -12.89 9.11
C PRO A 217 8.28 -11.38 9.19
N VAL A 218 8.51 -10.75 8.05
CA VAL A 218 8.99 -9.36 7.98
C VAL A 218 7.90 -8.44 8.53
N ALA A 219 8.24 -7.70 9.58
CA ALA A 219 7.40 -6.63 10.10
C ALA A 219 7.38 -5.46 9.09
N THR A 220 6.22 -4.85 8.87
CA THR A 220 6.14 -3.62 8.07
C THR A 220 6.79 -2.46 8.83
N SER A 221 7.15 -1.38 8.16
CA SER A 221 7.79 -0.21 8.78
C SER A 221 6.91 0.42 9.86
N SER A 222 5.59 0.44 9.69
CA SER A 222 4.69 0.95 10.74
C SER A 222 4.64 0.05 11.96
N LEU A 223 4.72 -1.27 11.78
CA LEU A 223 4.79 -2.22 12.88
C LEU A 223 6.15 -2.13 13.58
N LEU A 224 7.25 -2.08 12.84
CA LEU A 224 8.59 -1.91 13.38
C LEU A 224 8.69 -0.62 14.20
N THR A 225 8.23 0.50 13.63
CA THR A 225 8.19 1.81 14.30
C THR A 225 7.31 1.76 15.56
N TYR A 226 6.15 1.12 15.49
CA TYR A 226 5.26 0.94 16.64
C TYR A 226 5.93 0.12 17.76
N LEU A 227 6.62 -0.97 17.43
CA LEU A 227 7.30 -1.82 18.41
C LEU A 227 8.48 -1.09 19.09
N ILE A 228 9.21 -0.26 18.36
CA ILE A 228 10.22 0.64 18.92
C ILE A 228 9.56 1.65 19.88
N CYS A 229 8.50 2.33 19.41
CA CYS A 229 7.90 3.44 20.14
C CYS A 229 7.09 3.04 21.37
N ARG A 230 6.38 1.89 21.32
CA ARG A 230 5.47 1.47 22.39
C ARG A 230 6.14 1.20 23.73
N GLU A 231 7.46 0.98 23.74
CA GLU A 231 8.26 0.78 24.95
C GLU A 231 8.83 2.09 25.50
N LEU A 232 8.71 3.20 24.76
CA LEU A 232 9.19 4.51 25.18
C LEU A 232 8.18 5.25 26.06
N HIS A 233 6.88 5.05 25.83
CA HIS A 233 5.82 5.76 26.55
C HIS A 233 4.49 4.98 26.56
N GLU A 234 3.81 4.92 27.71
CA GLU A 234 2.57 4.13 27.89
C GLU A 234 1.41 4.57 26.96
N GLY A 235 1.29 5.89 26.72
CA GLY A 235 0.27 6.47 25.85
C GLY A 235 0.39 6.13 24.36
N VAL A 236 1.50 5.50 23.92
CA VAL A 236 1.68 5.12 22.51
C VAL A 236 0.63 4.11 22.08
N ARG A 237 0.28 3.14 22.94
CA ARG A 237 -0.72 2.12 22.58
C ARG A 237 -2.07 2.75 22.29
N ASP A 238 -2.55 3.59 23.20
CA ASP A 238 -3.83 4.29 23.07
C ASP A 238 -3.88 5.20 21.84
N ALA A 239 -2.76 5.88 21.53
CA ALA A 239 -2.69 6.81 20.42
C ALA A 239 -2.44 6.14 19.05
N CYS A 240 -1.77 4.98 19.02
CA CYS A 240 -1.13 4.47 17.81
C CYS A 240 -1.49 3.04 17.40
N ASP A 241 -2.20 2.26 18.22
CA ASP A 241 -2.57 0.88 17.87
C ASP A 241 -3.29 0.80 16.51
N TRP A 242 -4.22 1.72 16.24
CA TRP A 242 -4.95 1.73 14.98
C TRP A 242 -4.08 2.15 13.79
N LEU A 243 -3.06 2.99 14.01
CA LEU A 243 -2.08 3.38 12.98
C LEU A 243 -1.20 2.18 12.62
N CYS A 244 -0.70 1.46 13.63
CA CYS A 244 0.06 0.23 13.42
C CYS A 244 -0.72 -0.77 12.57
N VAL A 245 -1.97 -1.07 12.96
CA VAL A 245 -2.81 -2.00 12.20
C VAL A 245 -3.08 -1.48 10.79
N MET A 246 -3.28 -0.18 10.62
CA MET A 246 -3.55 0.43 9.32
C MET A 246 -2.34 0.31 8.38
N GLY A 247 -1.13 0.67 8.82
CA GLY A 247 0.08 0.54 8.01
C GLY A 247 0.38 -0.93 7.67
N THR A 248 0.31 -1.82 8.67
CA THR A 248 0.50 -3.26 8.45
C THR A 248 -0.49 -3.83 7.43
N HIS A 249 -1.75 -3.42 7.46
CA HIS A 249 -2.74 -3.82 6.45
C HIS A 249 -2.54 -3.14 5.09
N GLY A 250 -1.89 -1.99 5.04
CA GLY A 250 -1.46 -1.33 3.80
C GLY A 250 -0.58 -2.24 2.95
N ASP A 251 0.33 -2.95 3.63
CA ASP A 251 1.39 -3.71 2.99
C ASP A 251 1.12 -5.20 2.88
N LEU A 252 0.80 -5.84 4.01
CA LEU A 252 0.55 -7.28 4.07
C LEU A 252 -0.90 -7.65 3.73
N GLY A 253 -1.74 -6.62 3.54
CA GLY A 253 -3.15 -6.78 3.24
C GLY A 253 -4.00 -7.19 4.44
N ASN A 254 -5.31 -7.27 4.21
CA ASN A 254 -6.28 -7.49 5.28
C ASN A 254 -6.44 -8.96 5.70
N THR A 255 -5.78 -9.90 5.05
CA THR A 255 -5.87 -11.34 5.39
C THR A 255 -4.84 -11.78 6.43
N LEU A 256 -3.92 -10.88 6.82
CA LEU A 256 -2.94 -11.14 7.86
C LEU A 256 -3.62 -11.63 9.15
N LYS A 257 -2.98 -12.62 9.77
CA LYS A 257 -3.33 -13.12 11.11
C LYS A 257 -2.43 -12.43 12.13
N TRP A 258 -3.05 -11.80 13.12
CA TRP A 258 -2.36 -11.16 14.24
C TRP A 258 -2.07 -12.19 15.32
N GLU A 259 -1.20 -13.13 14.96
CA GLU A 259 -0.72 -14.24 15.80
C GLU A 259 0.81 -14.17 15.89
N PRO A 260 1.44 -14.76 16.92
CA PRO A 260 2.88 -14.67 17.11
C PRO A 260 3.68 -14.98 15.83
N PRO A 261 4.74 -14.21 15.53
CA PRO A 261 5.35 -13.20 16.41
C PRO A 261 4.65 -11.82 16.38
N PHE A 262 3.63 -11.62 15.54
CA PHE A 262 2.88 -10.36 15.52
C PHE A 262 2.16 -10.11 16.86
N PRO A 263 2.04 -8.84 17.29
CA PRO A 263 1.36 -8.50 18.53
C PRO A 263 -0.14 -8.83 18.49
N ASP A 264 -0.73 -9.13 19.66
CA ASP A 264 -2.18 -9.31 19.79
C ASP A 264 -2.91 -7.96 19.64
N MET A 265 -3.69 -7.83 18.56
CA MET A 265 -4.48 -6.64 18.21
C MET A 265 -5.99 -6.81 18.48
N LYS A 266 -6.41 -7.82 19.25
CA LYS A 266 -7.84 -8.09 19.52
C LYS A 266 -8.55 -6.89 20.14
N THR A 267 -7.92 -6.18 21.07
CA THR A 267 -8.50 -4.99 21.70
C THR A 267 -8.71 -3.87 20.67
N THR A 268 -7.74 -3.65 19.80
CA THR A 268 -7.82 -2.69 18.69
C THR A 268 -8.98 -3.02 17.77
N PHE A 269 -9.17 -4.30 17.41
CA PHE A 269 -10.29 -4.72 16.55
C PHE A 269 -11.67 -4.72 17.23
N LYS A 270 -11.72 -4.78 18.57
CA LYS A 270 -12.95 -4.51 19.32
C LYS A 270 -13.33 -3.04 19.26
N MET A 271 -12.34 -2.14 19.27
CA MET A 271 -12.55 -0.69 19.22
C MET A 271 -12.85 -0.20 17.79
N TYR A 272 -12.07 -0.68 16.82
CA TYR A 272 -12.16 -0.25 15.42
C TYR A 272 -12.42 -1.46 14.54
N THR A 273 -13.51 -1.40 13.77
CA THR A 273 -13.83 -2.52 12.88
C THR A 273 -12.74 -2.69 11.82
N LYS A 274 -12.43 -3.94 11.48
CA LYS A 274 -11.51 -4.28 10.39
C LYS A 274 -11.87 -3.58 9.08
N LYS A 275 -13.16 -3.43 8.78
CA LYS A 275 -13.63 -2.69 7.59
C LYS A 275 -13.20 -1.23 7.65
N ALA A 276 -13.43 -0.54 8.78
CA ALA A 276 -13.08 0.87 8.93
C ALA A 276 -11.58 1.12 8.74
N ILE A 277 -10.72 0.26 9.30
CA ILE A 277 -9.28 0.35 9.11
C ILE A 277 -8.91 0.16 7.63
N ASN A 278 -9.44 -0.86 6.96
CA ASN A 278 -9.10 -1.12 5.56
C ASN A 278 -9.64 -0.05 4.59
N ASP A 279 -10.81 0.51 4.89
CA ASP A 279 -11.32 1.66 4.12
C ASP A 279 -10.41 2.89 4.33
N ALA A 280 -9.88 3.09 5.54
CA ALA A 280 -8.91 4.15 5.83
C ALA A 280 -7.58 3.94 5.10
N VAL A 281 -7.06 2.69 5.03
CA VAL A 281 -5.91 2.33 4.17
C VAL A 281 -6.15 2.76 2.72
N SER A 282 -7.33 2.47 2.17
CA SER A 282 -7.65 2.86 0.80
C SER A 282 -7.73 4.37 0.62
N LEU A 283 -8.20 5.11 1.62
CA LEU A 283 -8.34 6.56 1.57
C LEU A 283 -7.00 7.27 1.68
N ILE A 284 -6.14 6.86 2.61
CA ILE A 284 -4.84 7.50 2.81
C ILE A 284 -3.90 7.27 1.63
N ASN A 285 -4.05 6.12 0.95
CA ASN A 285 -3.32 5.81 -0.27
C ASN A 285 -3.83 6.50 -1.53
N ALA A 286 -5.03 7.06 -1.51
CA ALA A 286 -5.63 7.60 -2.73
C ALA A 286 -4.87 8.84 -3.26
N PRO A 287 -4.48 9.83 -2.43
CA PRO A 287 -3.82 11.03 -2.94
C PRO A 287 -2.45 10.80 -3.61
N ARG A 288 -1.64 9.82 -3.18
CA ARG A 288 -0.41 9.43 -3.92
C ARG A 288 -0.70 8.80 -5.28
N ARG A 289 -1.93 8.33 -5.51
CA ARG A 289 -2.35 7.62 -6.71
C ARG A 289 -3.09 8.50 -7.71
N THR A 290 -3.57 9.69 -7.34
CA THR A 290 -4.21 10.63 -8.27
C THR A 290 -3.21 11.13 -9.30
N ALA A 291 -3.71 11.72 -10.40
CA ALA A 291 -2.85 12.38 -11.38
C ALA A 291 -2.06 13.55 -10.75
N SER A 292 -2.73 14.29 -9.85
CA SER A 292 -2.21 15.45 -9.14
C SER A 292 -1.17 15.14 -8.04
N TYR A 293 -1.09 13.89 -7.56
CA TYR A 293 -0.15 13.46 -6.52
C TYR A 293 -0.18 14.36 -5.26
N ASN A 294 -1.26 14.30 -4.47
CA ASN A 294 -1.44 15.18 -3.31
C ASN A 294 -1.17 14.46 -1.96
N VAL A 295 0.03 13.92 -1.80
CA VAL A 295 0.45 13.26 -0.54
C VAL A 295 0.34 14.18 0.69
N PRO A 296 0.65 15.49 0.62
CA PRO A 296 0.46 16.40 1.75
C PRO A 296 -0.98 16.39 2.29
N ALA A 297 -2.00 16.34 1.43
CA ALA A 297 -3.39 16.23 1.89
C ALA A 297 -3.69 14.92 2.64
N ALA A 298 -3.01 13.82 2.30
CA ALA A 298 -3.09 12.58 3.06
C ALA A 298 -2.46 12.74 4.45
N TRP A 299 -1.24 13.28 4.49
CA TRP A 299 -0.52 13.52 5.74
C TRP A 299 -1.29 14.42 6.71
N GLU A 300 -1.79 15.57 6.25
CA GLU A 300 -2.56 16.50 7.09
C GLU A 300 -3.85 15.86 7.62
N ALA A 301 -4.54 15.07 6.80
CA ALA A 301 -5.71 14.32 7.24
C ALA A 301 -5.35 13.28 8.31
N LEU A 302 -4.22 12.57 8.16
CA LEU A 302 -3.74 11.58 9.13
C LEU A 302 -3.31 12.21 10.45
N ARG A 303 -2.56 13.30 10.38
CA ARG A 303 -2.07 14.08 11.52
C ARG A 303 -3.22 14.60 12.38
N ALA A 304 -4.29 15.11 11.74
CA ALA A 304 -5.48 15.60 12.43
C ALA A 304 -6.41 14.49 12.98
N SER A 305 -6.26 13.25 12.51
CA SER A 305 -7.18 12.15 12.84
C SER A 305 -6.84 11.49 14.18
N LYS A 306 -7.84 11.24 15.01
CA LYS A 306 -7.70 10.47 16.26
C LYS A 306 -8.14 9.01 16.10
N SER A 307 -8.83 8.71 15.01
CA SER A 307 -9.34 7.38 14.71
C SER A 307 -9.52 7.17 13.19
N PRO A 308 -9.70 5.92 12.73
CA PRO A 308 -10.05 5.66 11.33
C PRO A 308 -11.32 6.38 10.86
N LYS A 309 -12.26 6.66 11.77
CA LYS A 309 -13.53 7.34 11.44
C LYS A 309 -13.31 8.75 10.88
N ASP A 310 -12.30 9.46 11.37
CA ASP A 310 -12.01 10.82 10.95
C ASP A 310 -11.54 10.85 9.48
N LEU A 311 -10.70 9.87 9.11
CA LEU A 311 -10.27 9.65 7.72
C LEU A 311 -11.44 9.30 6.80
N LEU A 312 -12.37 8.46 7.27
CA LEU A 312 -13.56 8.06 6.51
C LEU A 312 -14.52 9.22 6.21
N ALA A 313 -14.49 10.26 7.05
CA ALA A 313 -15.28 11.47 6.86
C ALA A 313 -14.55 12.56 6.05
N ASN A 314 -13.27 12.37 5.73
CA ASN A 314 -12.48 13.39 5.04
C ASN A 314 -12.86 13.50 3.55
N HIS A 315 -13.43 14.63 3.16
CA HIS A 315 -13.92 14.89 1.81
C HIS A 315 -12.81 14.84 0.74
N SER A 316 -11.61 15.36 1.04
CA SER A 316 -10.50 15.36 0.09
C SER A 316 -10.01 13.95 -0.20
N LEU A 317 -9.91 13.09 0.83
CA LEU A 317 -9.55 11.68 0.65
C LEU A 317 -10.62 10.91 -0.15
N LEU A 318 -11.90 11.18 0.13
CA LEU A 318 -13.01 10.56 -0.59
C LEU A 318 -12.99 10.94 -2.08
N ALA A 319 -12.73 12.21 -2.39
CA ALA A 319 -12.61 12.70 -3.76
C ALA A 319 -11.42 12.06 -4.49
N ALA A 320 -10.24 12.03 -3.87
CA ALA A 320 -9.06 11.36 -4.41
C ALA A 320 -9.33 9.87 -4.68
N ARG A 321 -10.02 9.17 -3.77
CA ARG A 321 -10.37 7.76 -3.95
C ARG A 321 -11.36 7.57 -5.11
N ALA A 322 -12.31 8.48 -5.30
CA ALA A 322 -13.24 8.43 -6.41
C ALA A 322 -12.52 8.58 -7.76
N GLU A 323 -11.59 9.52 -7.88
CA GLU A 323 -10.74 9.70 -9.06
C GLU A 323 -9.93 8.42 -9.36
N VAL A 324 -9.22 7.89 -8.37
CA VAL A 324 -8.41 6.68 -8.51
C VAL A 324 -9.27 5.49 -8.93
N ASN A 325 -10.47 5.33 -8.37
CA ASN A 325 -11.37 4.24 -8.74
C ASN A 325 -11.85 4.35 -10.18
N ALA A 326 -12.23 5.55 -10.64
CA ALA A 326 -12.63 5.78 -12.02
C ALA A 326 -11.49 5.45 -12.99
N GLU A 327 -10.26 5.82 -12.63
CA GLU A 327 -9.09 5.61 -13.49
C GLU A 327 -8.61 4.16 -13.50
N VAL A 328 -8.67 3.45 -12.37
CA VAL A 328 -8.45 2.01 -12.31
C VAL A 328 -9.50 1.28 -13.17
N GLU A 329 -10.77 1.66 -13.10
CA GLU A 329 -11.83 1.05 -13.91
C GLU A 329 -11.59 1.29 -15.41
N ARG A 330 -11.21 2.51 -15.80
CA ARG A 330 -10.85 2.81 -17.19
C ARG A 330 -9.72 1.93 -17.70
N CYS A 331 -8.66 1.77 -16.90
CA CYS A 331 -7.43 1.10 -17.33
C CYS A 331 -7.48 -0.44 -17.19
N THR A 332 -8.31 -0.99 -16.29
CA THR A 332 -8.30 -2.44 -15.97
C THR A 332 -8.75 -3.33 -17.14
N HIS A 333 -9.45 -2.78 -18.14
CA HIS A 333 -9.92 -3.49 -19.33
C HIS A 333 -8.85 -3.70 -20.39
N THR A 334 -7.63 -3.22 -20.15
CA THR A 334 -6.48 -3.45 -21.04
C THR A 334 -6.17 -4.94 -21.13
N PRO A 335 -6.11 -5.56 -22.33
CA PRO A 335 -5.76 -6.96 -22.46
C PRO A 335 -4.26 -7.20 -22.23
N PRO A 336 -3.87 -8.32 -21.58
CA PRO A 336 -2.45 -8.68 -21.44
C PRO A 336 -1.87 -9.21 -22.74
N LYS A 337 -0.57 -8.99 -22.92
CA LYS A 337 0.30 -9.81 -23.77
C LYS A 337 1.15 -10.72 -22.89
N PHE A 338 1.65 -11.82 -23.43
CA PHE A 338 2.48 -12.77 -22.69
C PHE A 338 3.90 -12.81 -23.26
N SER A 339 4.89 -13.07 -22.42
CA SER A 339 6.23 -13.48 -22.86
C SER A 339 6.15 -14.79 -23.66
N ALA A 340 7.14 -15.05 -24.52
CA ALA A 340 7.14 -16.25 -25.37
C ALA A 340 7.05 -17.56 -24.57
N ASP A 341 7.70 -17.62 -23.40
CA ASP A 341 7.64 -18.77 -22.48
C ASP A 341 6.32 -18.84 -21.66
N GLY A 342 5.51 -17.78 -21.67
CA GLY A 342 4.27 -17.64 -20.91
C GLY A 342 4.44 -17.40 -19.40
N ARG A 343 5.67 -17.11 -18.92
CA ARG A 343 5.96 -16.84 -17.51
C ARG A 343 5.54 -15.44 -17.07
N VAL A 344 5.52 -14.47 -17.98
CA VAL A 344 5.21 -13.06 -17.68
C VAL A 344 3.98 -12.62 -18.47
N ALA A 345 2.95 -12.12 -17.78
CA ALA A 345 1.84 -11.39 -18.38
C ALA A 345 2.10 -9.88 -18.27
N VAL A 346 2.07 -9.18 -19.39
CA VAL A 346 2.37 -7.75 -19.49
C VAL A 346 1.13 -6.99 -19.93
N PHE A 347 0.72 -6.02 -19.10
CA PHE A 347 -0.33 -5.05 -19.40
C PHE A 347 0.33 -3.69 -19.64
N ARG A 348 -0.06 -2.99 -20.71
CA ARG A 348 0.46 -1.65 -21.04
C ARG A 348 -0.68 -0.65 -20.96
N ILE A 349 -0.61 0.26 -19.99
CA ILE A 349 -1.61 1.30 -19.76
C ILE A 349 -0.98 2.69 -19.96
N ASN A 350 -1.83 3.69 -20.20
CA ASN A 350 -1.42 5.08 -20.27
C ASN A 350 -2.34 5.90 -19.35
N SER A 351 -1.77 6.40 -18.26
CA SER A 351 -2.47 7.14 -17.21
C SER A 351 -1.52 8.05 -16.45
N GLU A 352 -1.92 9.29 -16.16
CA GLU A 352 -1.16 10.19 -15.28
C GLU A 352 -1.23 9.79 -13.80
N ALA A 353 -2.14 8.88 -13.46
CA ALA A 353 -2.37 8.37 -12.12
C ALA A 353 -1.54 7.11 -11.82
N GLN A 354 -1.23 6.86 -10.54
CA GLN A 354 -0.45 5.69 -10.12
C GLN A 354 -1.34 4.44 -9.94
N VAL A 355 -2.06 4.07 -10.98
CA VAL A 355 -3.07 2.99 -10.93
C VAL A 355 -2.50 1.60 -11.26
N HIS A 356 -1.35 1.52 -11.94
CA HIS A 356 -0.73 0.26 -12.34
C HIS A 356 -0.48 -0.74 -11.19
N PRO A 357 -0.13 -0.34 -9.94
CA PRO A 357 0.04 -1.32 -8.86
C PRO A 357 -1.29 -1.92 -8.41
N VAL A 358 -2.39 -1.16 -8.47
CA VAL A 358 -3.74 -1.67 -8.14
C VAL A 358 -4.19 -2.68 -9.18
N ILE A 359 -3.99 -2.35 -10.46
CA ILE A 359 -4.33 -3.20 -11.60
C ILE A 359 -3.52 -4.49 -11.56
N ALA A 360 -2.21 -4.41 -11.24
CA ALA A 360 -1.35 -5.58 -11.09
C ALA A 360 -1.87 -6.53 -10.01
N THR A 361 -2.26 -6.00 -8.84
CA THR A 361 -2.85 -6.79 -7.75
C THR A 361 -4.17 -7.45 -8.16
N ARG A 362 -5.07 -6.72 -8.85
CA ARG A 362 -6.35 -7.30 -9.34
C ARG A 362 -6.09 -8.46 -10.31
N TRP A 363 -5.21 -8.27 -11.29
CA TRP A 363 -4.90 -9.30 -12.28
C TRP A 363 -4.09 -10.46 -11.71
N ALA A 364 -3.19 -10.24 -10.76
CA ALA A 364 -2.52 -11.32 -10.02
C ALA A 364 -3.51 -12.17 -9.22
N GLY A 365 -4.61 -11.57 -8.76
CA GLY A 365 -5.74 -12.30 -8.18
C GLY A 365 -6.50 -13.13 -9.21
N HIS A 366 -6.73 -12.61 -10.42
CA HIS A 366 -7.62 -13.22 -11.41
C HIS A 366 -6.94 -14.20 -12.38
N LEU A 367 -5.78 -13.82 -12.91
CA LEU A 367 -5.08 -14.54 -13.97
C LEU A 367 -4.48 -15.84 -13.45
N SER A 368 -4.62 -16.91 -14.24
CA SER A 368 -4.17 -18.25 -13.86
C SER A 368 -3.64 -19.01 -15.07
N SER A 369 -2.45 -19.56 -14.92
CA SER A 369 -1.79 -20.46 -15.88
C SER A 369 -0.73 -21.25 -15.13
N SER A 370 -0.45 -22.49 -15.55
CA SER A 370 0.60 -23.31 -14.93
C SER A 370 2.00 -22.74 -15.11
N LYS A 371 2.21 -21.89 -16.13
CA LYS A 371 3.50 -21.26 -16.42
C LYS A 371 3.66 -19.88 -15.80
N LEU A 372 2.57 -19.16 -15.55
CA LEU A 372 2.59 -17.76 -15.15
C LEU A 372 3.24 -17.57 -13.77
N GLU A 373 4.23 -16.69 -13.71
CA GLU A 373 5.03 -16.34 -12.52
C GLU A 373 4.92 -14.87 -12.16
N VAL A 374 4.75 -14.00 -13.16
CA VAL A 374 4.74 -12.55 -12.95
C VAL A 374 3.59 -11.91 -13.73
N VAL A 375 2.80 -11.09 -13.04
CA VAL A 375 1.89 -10.13 -13.66
C VAL A 375 2.55 -8.76 -13.58
N LEU A 376 2.92 -8.20 -14.74
CA LEU A 376 3.54 -6.89 -14.90
C LEU A 376 2.54 -5.91 -15.51
N VAL A 377 2.34 -4.77 -14.88
CA VAL A 377 1.54 -3.66 -15.44
C VAL A 377 2.43 -2.45 -15.59
N ALA A 378 2.67 -2.02 -16.83
CA ALA A 378 3.46 -0.88 -17.21
C ALA A 378 2.57 0.33 -17.49
N ASN A 379 2.82 1.44 -16.80
CA ASN A 379 2.19 2.73 -17.04
C ASN A 379 3.16 3.69 -17.71
N GLU A 380 2.84 4.05 -18.96
CA GLU A 380 3.65 4.90 -19.83
C GLU A 380 3.29 6.39 -19.74
N GLY A 381 2.21 6.71 -19.01
CA GLY A 381 1.69 8.06 -18.84
C GLY A 381 1.97 8.70 -17.48
N TYR A 382 2.54 7.95 -16.52
CA TYR A 382 2.65 8.44 -15.14
C TYR A 382 3.68 9.56 -15.00
N LEU A 383 4.82 9.42 -15.69
CA LEU A 383 5.89 10.41 -15.76
C LEU A 383 6.33 10.56 -17.23
N PRO A 384 6.70 11.78 -17.67
CA PRO A 384 7.26 11.98 -19.00
C PRO A 384 8.49 11.10 -19.23
N ASP A 385 8.61 10.56 -20.44
CA ASP A 385 9.77 9.77 -20.93
C ASP A 385 10.18 8.53 -20.11
N LEU A 386 9.37 8.15 -19.12
CA LEU A 386 9.60 7.01 -18.25
C LEU A 386 8.43 6.02 -18.32
N VAL A 387 8.72 4.75 -18.04
CA VAL A 387 7.74 3.70 -17.78
C VAL A 387 7.77 3.36 -16.30
N ASN A 388 6.62 3.50 -15.67
CA ASN A 388 6.42 3.11 -14.27
C ASN A 388 5.68 1.79 -14.25
N PHE A 389 6.31 0.72 -13.80
CA PHE A 389 5.70 -0.60 -13.81
C PHE A 389 5.68 -1.24 -12.43
N SER A 390 4.67 -2.07 -12.21
CA SER A 390 4.52 -2.87 -11.00
C SER A 390 4.29 -4.33 -11.37
N CYS A 391 4.94 -5.20 -10.62
CA CYS A 391 4.89 -6.64 -10.76
C CYS A 391 4.28 -7.28 -9.50
N ARG A 392 3.56 -8.38 -9.71
CA ARG A 392 2.97 -9.19 -8.65
C ARG A 392 3.10 -10.68 -8.97
N VAL A 393 3.42 -11.49 -7.97
CA VAL A 393 3.30 -12.95 -8.08
C VAL A 393 1.81 -13.29 -8.12
N PRO A 394 1.31 -13.94 -9.20
CA PRO A 394 -0.09 -14.31 -9.30
C PRO A 394 -0.43 -15.37 -8.26
N ARG A 395 -1.68 -15.40 -7.84
CA ARG A 395 -2.17 -16.35 -6.83
C ARG A 395 -1.87 -17.81 -7.16
N CYS A 396 -1.86 -18.17 -8.46
CA CYS A 396 -1.53 -19.52 -8.92
C CYS A 396 -0.05 -19.92 -8.73
N ALA A 397 0.85 -18.96 -8.49
CA ALA A 397 2.29 -19.19 -8.36
C ALA A 397 2.83 -19.03 -6.93
N ARG A 398 2.00 -18.57 -5.96
CA ARG A 398 2.44 -18.29 -4.59
C ARG A 398 2.95 -19.51 -3.81
N ALA A 399 2.50 -20.70 -4.18
CA ALA A 399 2.88 -21.97 -3.53
C ALA A 399 3.94 -22.75 -4.32
N ARG A 400 4.65 -22.10 -5.26
CA ARG A 400 5.75 -22.73 -5.99
C ARG A 400 6.94 -22.95 -5.07
N ASP A 401 7.69 -24.01 -5.36
CA ASP A 401 8.94 -24.35 -4.71
C ASP A 401 10.03 -24.55 -5.79
N PRO A 402 11.09 -23.73 -5.82
CA PRO A 402 11.33 -22.58 -4.95
C PRO A 402 10.29 -21.45 -5.15
N PRO A 403 10.07 -20.58 -4.14
CA PRO A 403 9.19 -19.42 -4.26
C PRO A 403 9.63 -18.48 -5.40
N VAL A 404 8.66 -17.88 -6.10
CA VAL A 404 8.95 -16.93 -7.17
C VAL A 404 9.55 -15.65 -6.59
N ASN A 405 10.74 -15.29 -7.04
CA ASN A 405 11.37 -14.01 -6.74
C ASN A 405 11.34 -13.09 -7.97
N ILE A 406 10.46 -12.09 -7.96
CA ILE A 406 10.30 -11.14 -9.08
C ILE A 406 11.60 -10.39 -9.37
N ILE A 407 12.36 -10.04 -8.34
CA ILE A 407 13.61 -9.27 -8.49
C ILE A 407 14.61 -10.08 -9.31
N GLU A 408 14.78 -11.37 -8.97
CA GLU A 408 15.63 -12.29 -9.70
C GLU A 408 15.11 -12.52 -11.12
N VAL A 409 13.80 -12.75 -11.30
CA VAL A 409 13.19 -12.93 -12.63
C VAL A 409 13.46 -11.72 -13.53
N LEU A 410 13.27 -10.49 -13.04
CA LEU A 410 13.50 -9.29 -13.85
C LEU A 410 14.99 -9.06 -14.14
N ARG A 411 15.88 -9.37 -13.20
CA ARG A 411 17.33 -9.28 -13.41
C ARG A 411 17.83 -10.31 -14.42
N ASP A 412 17.35 -11.55 -14.32
CA ASP A 412 17.63 -12.64 -15.27
C ASP A 412 17.16 -12.28 -16.68
N VAL A 413 15.97 -11.67 -16.82
CA VAL A 413 15.50 -11.16 -18.10
C VAL A 413 16.46 -10.09 -18.64
N ALA A 414 16.84 -9.10 -17.84
CA ALA A 414 17.75 -8.04 -18.29
C ALA A 414 19.13 -8.60 -18.69
N SER A 415 19.64 -9.64 -18.02
CA SER A 415 20.93 -10.26 -18.34
C SER A 415 20.94 -11.07 -19.63
N ARG A 416 19.77 -11.37 -20.22
CA ARG A 416 19.64 -12.05 -21.52
C ARG A 416 19.66 -11.08 -22.71
N ALA A 417 19.75 -9.78 -22.47
CA ALA A 417 19.86 -8.79 -23.54
C ALA A 417 21.16 -8.96 -24.35
N GLU A 418 21.09 -8.68 -25.66
CA GLU A 418 22.28 -8.65 -26.51
C GLU A 418 23.26 -7.56 -26.05
N ASP A 419 22.74 -6.40 -25.66
CA ASP A 419 23.51 -5.35 -25.00
C ASP A 419 23.60 -5.61 -23.50
N SER A 420 24.78 -6.06 -23.06
CA SER A 420 25.10 -6.31 -21.65
C SER A 420 24.93 -5.09 -20.73
N THR A 421 24.86 -3.87 -21.28
CA THR A 421 24.67 -2.63 -20.51
C THR A 421 23.22 -2.34 -20.14
N LEU A 422 22.23 -3.08 -20.69
CA LEU A 422 20.81 -2.82 -20.44
C LEU A 422 20.48 -2.75 -18.95
N ARG A 423 21.03 -3.65 -18.15
CA ARG A 423 20.78 -3.67 -16.69
C ARG A 423 21.18 -2.35 -16.02
N GLU A 424 22.30 -1.77 -16.43
CA GLU A 424 22.78 -0.49 -15.89
C GLU A 424 21.91 0.68 -16.38
N ARG A 425 21.58 0.70 -17.68
CA ARG A 425 20.74 1.74 -18.31
C ARG A 425 19.30 1.77 -17.78
N LEU A 426 18.75 0.62 -17.40
CA LEU A 426 17.46 0.53 -16.69
C LEU A 426 17.49 1.26 -15.33
N GLY A 427 18.68 1.58 -14.82
CA GLY A 427 18.88 2.44 -13.67
C GLY A 427 18.67 1.76 -12.32
N SER A 428 18.85 2.54 -11.27
CA SER A 428 18.83 2.06 -9.89
C SER A 428 17.43 1.70 -9.36
N SER A 429 16.39 2.22 -10.02
CA SER A 429 14.98 2.02 -9.65
C SER A 429 14.38 0.75 -10.27
N PHE A 430 15.13 0.03 -11.10
CA PHE A 430 14.69 -1.23 -11.71
C PHE A 430 14.74 -2.40 -10.71
N ALA A 431 13.65 -3.18 -10.66
CA ALA A 431 13.52 -4.40 -9.85
C ALA A 431 13.81 -4.16 -8.35
N ARG A 432 13.14 -3.17 -7.77
CA ARG A 432 13.20 -2.80 -6.34
C ARG A 432 11.87 -3.11 -5.63
N GLY A 433 11.90 -3.30 -4.31
CA GLY A 433 10.73 -3.67 -3.50
C GLY A 433 10.89 -5.07 -2.85
N HIS A 434 9.79 -5.83 -2.81
CA HIS A 434 9.76 -7.18 -2.23
C HIS A 434 9.83 -8.27 -3.30
N LYS A 435 10.20 -9.49 -2.88
CA LYS A 435 10.29 -10.67 -3.75
C LYS A 435 8.96 -10.99 -4.43
N GLU A 436 7.83 -10.80 -3.75
CA GLU A 436 6.48 -11.07 -4.26
C GLU A 436 5.82 -9.86 -4.98
N ALA A 437 6.41 -8.68 -4.80
CA ALA A 437 5.83 -7.39 -5.11
C ALA A 437 6.94 -6.37 -5.42
N SER A 438 7.40 -6.34 -6.67
CA SER A 438 8.47 -5.44 -7.15
C SER A 438 7.98 -4.57 -8.32
N GLY A 439 8.88 -3.78 -8.92
CA GLY A 439 8.56 -2.89 -10.02
C GLY A 439 9.76 -2.02 -10.39
N GLY A 440 9.50 -0.93 -11.09
CA GLY A 440 10.51 0.08 -11.35
C GLY A 440 10.01 1.29 -12.12
N ILE A 441 10.89 2.29 -12.15
CA ILE A 441 10.76 3.50 -12.95
C ILE A 441 11.98 3.50 -13.87
N VAL A 442 11.76 3.32 -15.16
CA VAL A 442 12.85 3.14 -16.14
C VAL A 442 12.60 3.99 -17.39
N PRO A 443 13.64 4.38 -18.14
CA PRO A 443 13.44 5.06 -19.41
C PRO A 443 12.65 4.21 -20.43
N LYS A 444 11.89 4.88 -21.31
CA LYS A 444 11.04 4.20 -22.30
C LYS A 444 11.81 3.29 -23.25
N ALA A 445 12.96 3.73 -23.77
CA ALA A 445 13.73 2.95 -24.75
C ALA A 445 14.23 1.63 -24.14
N GLU A 446 14.82 1.70 -22.96
CA GLU A 446 15.30 0.56 -22.17
C GLU A 446 14.16 -0.39 -21.79
N PHE A 447 12.95 0.13 -21.52
CA PHE A 447 11.78 -0.70 -21.28
C PHE A 447 11.38 -1.49 -22.53
N GLU A 448 11.36 -0.88 -23.72
CA GLU A 448 11.06 -1.59 -24.98
C GLU A 448 12.11 -2.66 -25.30
N GLU A 449 13.38 -2.39 -24.99
CA GLU A 449 14.44 -3.39 -25.10
C GLU A 449 14.17 -4.59 -24.19
N LEU A 450 13.81 -4.36 -22.92
CA LEU A 450 13.41 -5.41 -21.99
C LEU A 450 12.18 -6.21 -22.50
N MET A 451 11.20 -5.54 -23.11
CA MET A 451 10.03 -6.21 -23.71
C MET A 451 10.41 -7.06 -24.93
N THR A 452 11.44 -6.65 -25.67
CA THR A 452 12.00 -7.39 -26.80
C THR A 452 12.68 -8.66 -26.32
N VAL A 453 13.48 -8.59 -25.23
CA VAL A 453 14.11 -9.77 -24.61
C VAL A 453 13.08 -10.77 -24.08
N LEU A 454 11.96 -10.27 -23.54
CA LEU A 454 10.82 -11.11 -23.13
C LEU A 454 10.01 -11.68 -24.31
N GLU A 455 10.25 -11.17 -25.52
CA GLU A 455 9.50 -11.50 -26.73
C GLU A 455 7.98 -11.33 -26.57
N VAL A 456 7.58 -10.26 -25.87
CA VAL A 456 6.19 -10.05 -25.48
C VAL A 456 5.27 -10.00 -26.70
N GLY A 457 4.31 -10.92 -26.75
CA GLY A 457 3.31 -10.99 -27.82
C GLY A 457 3.79 -11.69 -29.10
N LYS A 458 5.02 -12.21 -29.17
CA LYS A 458 5.41 -13.12 -30.25
C LYS A 458 4.59 -14.41 -30.12
N LYS A 459 3.96 -14.83 -31.22
CA LYS A 459 3.30 -16.13 -31.27
C LYS A 459 4.39 -17.20 -31.35
N VAL A 460 4.47 -18.07 -30.36
CA VAL A 460 5.29 -19.28 -30.48
C VAL A 460 4.71 -20.09 -31.64
N GLU A 461 5.51 -20.35 -32.67
CA GLU A 461 5.15 -21.31 -33.71
C GLU A 461 4.96 -22.67 -33.04
N ARG A 462 3.70 -23.04 -32.84
CA ARG A 462 3.35 -24.39 -32.42
C ARG A 462 3.00 -25.15 -33.68
N GLU A 463 3.75 -26.20 -33.97
CA GLU A 463 3.21 -27.30 -34.78
C GLU A 463 1.89 -27.70 -34.12
N SER A 464 0.79 -27.42 -34.81
CA SER A 464 -0.53 -27.77 -34.31
C SER A 464 -0.54 -29.28 -34.12
N PRO A 465 -0.93 -29.82 -32.95
CA PRO A 465 -1.11 -31.26 -32.83
C PRO A 465 -2.11 -31.67 -33.91
N LYS A 466 -1.68 -32.54 -34.84
CA LYS A 466 -2.54 -33.10 -35.88
C LYS A 466 -3.82 -33.55 -35.19
N LYS A 467 -4.93 -32.94 -35.60
CA LYS A 467 -6.26 -33.20 -35.06
C LYS A 467 -6.50 -34.71 -35.17
N ALA A 468 -6.36 -35.45 -34.07
CA ALA A 468 -6.77 -36.84 -34.04
C ALA A 468 -8.25 -36.85 -34.45
N GLN A 469 -8.58 -37.60 -35.51
CA GLN A 469 -9.95 -37.78 -35.96
C GLN A 469 -10.77 -38.27 -34.77
N LYS A 470 -11.66 -37.42 -34.25
CA LYS A 470 -12.68 -37.87 -33.31
C LYS A 470 -13.63 -38.80 -34.08
N PRO A 471 -14.00 -39.97 -33.54
CA PRO A 471 -15.07 -40.77 -34.13
C PRO A 471 -16.34 -39.91 -34.23
N ALA A 472 -17.03 -40.03 -35.37
CA ALA A 472 -18.22 -39.26 -35.68
C ALA A 472 -19.25 -39.37 -34.55
N GLN A 473 -19.72 -38.22 -34.06
CA GLN A 473 -20.74 -38.13 -33.04
C GLN A 473 -22.09 -38.60 -33.61
N ALA A 474 -22.49 -39.83 -33.30
CA ALA A 474 -23.68 -40.49 -33.83
C ALA A 474 -25.01 -40.04 -33.16
N ASN A 475 -25.14 -38.77 -32.78
CA ASN A 475 -26.40 -38.25 -32.24
C ASN A 475 -26.70 -36.88 -32.84
N THR A 476 -27.37 -36.90 -33.99
CA THR A 476 -28.03 -35.72 -34.55
C THR A 476 -29.39 -35.50 -33.87
N LEU A 477 -29.67 -34.24 -33.52
CA LEU A 477 -30.93 -33.71 -32.94
C LEU A 477 -32.22 -34.13 -33.68
N MET A 478 -32.11 -34.68 -34.89
CA MET A 478 -33.24 -35.16 -35.69
C MET A 478 -33.93 -36.42 -35.15
N ASN A 479 -33.34 -37.12 -34.16
CA ASN A 479 -33.99 -38.26 -33.52
C ASN A 479 -35.08 -37.88 -32.49
N TYR A 480 -35.22 -36.59 -32.14
CA TYR A 480 -36.17 -36.13 -31.13
C TYR A 480 -37.55 -35.72 -31.67
N PHE A 481 -37.71 -35.61 -32.99
CA PHE A 481 -39.01 -35.35 -33.62
C PHE A 481 -39.47 -36.59 -34.37
N GLY A 482 -40.18 -37.48 -33.67
CA GLY A 482 -40.82 -38.65 -34.26
C GLY A 482 -41.76 -38.26 -35.40
N LYS A 483 -41.76 -39.06 -36.46
CA LYS A 483 -42.70 -38.98 -37.58
C LYS A 483 -44.13 -39.08 -37.04
N ARG A 484 -45.00 -38.15 -37.45
CA ARG A 484 -46.45 -38.30 -37.32
C ARG A 484 -46.96 -39.37 -38.28
#